data_AF-A0A314ZTU8-F1
#
_entry.id   AF-A0A314ZTU8-F1
#
_cell.length_a   1.000
_cell.length_b   1.000
_cell.length_c   1.000
_cell.angle_alpha   90.00
_cell.angle_beta   90.00
_cell.angle_gamma   90.00
#
_symmetry.space_group_name_H-M   'P 1'
#
loop_
_entity.id
_entity.type
_entity.pdbx_description
1 polymer ?
#
loop_
_entity_poly.entity_id
_entity_poly.type
_entity_poly.pdbx_seq_one_letter_code
_entity_poly.pdbx_strand_id
1 'polypeptide(L)'
;MESKDKGEAKPNWRKVGNELGKHRIHVKDAWRRIKLPNMKKGHWSQEEYKTLFDLVNKDLQMRALEEKKSKHGMLRDNIKWESISETLGTRTNPACCQKWYYQLTSPLVAEGVWADADDYRLLYALDSLDACCMEDVDWDNVLEHRSGDVCRKRWNQMVKHIGQYGTNKSFAEKVEILSKRYCADALEAREVFDSKRAVDSGLFGIEVADVLETREEAL
;
A
#
# COMPACT_ATOMS: atom_id res chain seq x y z
N MET A 1 35.37 -12.53 -9.13
CA MET A 1 34.42 -13.49 -9.72
C MET A 1 33.24 -13.56 -8.76
N GLU A 2 32.27 -12.66 -8.95
CA GLU A 2 31.12 -12.55 -8.06
C GLU A 2 30.21 -13.77 -8.22
N SER A 3 30.01 -14.47 -7.11
CA SER A 3 29.08 -15.57 -6.98
C SER A 3 27.66 -15.04 -7.18
N LYS A 4 27.06 -15.32 -8.33
CA LYS A 4 25.62 -15.17 -8.54
C LYS A 4 24.89 -16.07 -7.54
N ASP A 5 24.18 -15.44 -6.61
CA ASP A 5 23.26 -16.11 -5.72
C ASP A 5 22.22 -16.87 -6.56
N LYS A 6 22.30 -18.21 -6.53
CA LYS A 6 21.37 -19.08 -7.25
C LYS A 6 20.07 -19.08 -6.47
N GLY A 7 19.12 -18.24 -6.89
CA GLY A 7 17.76 -18.24 -6.35
C GLY A 7 17.22 -19.67 -6.23
N GLU A 8 16.62 -19.97 -5.09
CA GLU A 8 16.13 -21.30 -4.72
C GLU A 8 15.32 -21.95 -5.86
N ALA A 9 15.56 -23.23 -6.10
CA ALA A 9 14.82 -24.01 -7.09
C ALA A 9 13.33 -24.03 -6.72
N LYS A 10 12.47 -23.55 -7.62
CA LYS A 10 11.01 -23.55 -7.41
C LYS A 10 10.52 -24.97 -7.06
N PRO A 11 9.76 -25.15 -5.97
CA PRO A 11 9.30 -26.48 -5.57
C PRO A 11 8.43 -27.14 -6.64
N ASN A 12 8.72 -28.40 -6.96
CA ASN A 12 7.88 -29.19 -7.86
C ASN A 12 6.65 -29.71 -7.10
N TRP A 13 5.60 -28.88 -7.04
CA TRP A 13 4.34 -29.21 -6.33
C TRP A 13 3.65 -30.48 -6.83
N ARG A 14 3.91 -30.92 -8.06
CA ARG A 14 3.36 -32.19 -8.58
C ARG A 14 3.99 -33.37 -7.86
N LYS A 15 5.32 -33.37 -7.70
CA LYS A 15 6.04 -34.42 -6.98
C LYS A 15 5.61 -34.47 -5.51
N VAL A 16 5.62 -33.31 -4.84
CA VAL A 16 5.22 -33.20 -3.43
C VAL A 16 3.76 -33.63 -3.23
N GLY A 17 2.86 -33.25 -4.13
CA GLY A 17 1.46 -33.70 -4.10
C GLY A 17 1.32 -35.21 -4.21
N ASN A 18 2.03 -35.83 -5.16
CA ASN A 18 2.02 -37.28 -5.32
C ASN A 18 2.54 -38.02 -4.08
N GLU A 19 3.63 -37.53 -3.48
CA GLU A 19 4.19 -38.11 -2.24
C GLU A 19 3.26 -37.96 -1.03
N LEU A 20 2.53 -36.85 -0.95
CA LEU A 20 1.56 -36.58 0.13
C LEU A 20 0.17 -37.19 -0.11
N GLY A 21 -0.06 -37.84 -1.26
CA GLY A 21 -1.41 -38.30 -1.65
C GLY A 21 -2.43 -37.16 -1.78
N LYS A 22 -1.98 -35.94 -2.08
CA LYS A 22 -2.82 -34.72 -2.15
C LYS A 22 -2.66 -34.02 -3.49
N HIS A 23 -3.70 -33.30 -3.93
CA HIS A 23 -3.61 -32.52 -5.15
C HIS A 23 -2.60 -31.36 -5.02
N ARG A 24 -1.75 -31.18 -6.05
CA ARG A 24 -0.64 -30.21 -6.08
C ARG A 24 -1.02 -28.78 -5.70
N ILE A 25 -2.23 -28.34 -6.06
CA ILE A 25 -2.70 -26.98 -5.77
C ILE A 25 -2.92 -26.80 -4.27
N HIS A 26 -3.60 -27.75 -3.62
CA HIS A 26 -3.86 -27.69 -2.18
C HIS A 26 -2.56 -27.71 -1.38
N VAL A 27 -1.57 -28.49 -1.82
CA VAL A 27 -0.24 -28.52 -1.20
C VAL A 27 0.46 -27.16 -1.33
N LYS A 28 0.47 -26.60 -2.55
CA LYS A 28 1.04 -25.28 -2.81
C LYS A 28 0.38 -24.17 -1.96
N ASP A 29 -0.94 -24.20 -1.85
CA ASP A 29 -1.70 -23.17 -1.11
C ASP A 29 -1.59 -23.37 0.41
N ALA A 30 -1.47 -24.61 0.88
CA ALA A 30 -1.13 -24.89 2.27
C ALA A 30 0.26 -24.36 2.60
N TRP A 31 1.26 -24.65 1.75
CA TRP A 31 2.61 -24.13 1.91
C TRP A 31 2.63 -22.60 1.96
N ARG A 32 1.99 -21.92 1.00
CA ARG A 32 1.92 -20.46 0.96
C ARG A 32 1.35 -19.81 2.23
N ARG A 33 0.48 -20.53 2.96
CA ARG A 33 -0.10 -20.06 4.23
C ARG A 33 0.83 -20.23 5.43
N ILE A 34 1.84 -21.10 5.34
CA ILE A 34 2.71 -21.47 6.48
C ILE A 34 4.20 -21.27 6.21
N LYS A 35 4.60 -20.90 4.98
CA LYS A 35 6.01 -20.83 4.55
C LYS A 35 6.88 -19.84 5.32
N LEU A 36 6.27 -18.85 5.98
CA LEU A 36 7.00 -17.82 6.72
C LEU A 36 7.28 -18.30 8.15
N PRO A 37 8.54 -18.53 8.53
CA PRO A 37 8.88 -19.10 9.84
C PRO A 37 8.52 -18.15 11.00
N ASN A 38 8.58 -16.85 10.77
CA ASN A 38 8.31 -15.81 11.78
C ASN A 38 6.91 -15.17 11.61
N MET A 39 5.95 -15.93 11.09
CA MET A 39 4.62 -15.40 10.79
C MET A 39 3.89 -14.94 12.05
N LYS A 40 3.48 -13.67 12.06
CA LYS A 40 2.72 -13.06 13.16
C LYS A 40 1.21 -13.09 12.86
N LYS A 41 0.42 -13.35 13.90
CA LYS A 41 -1.04 -13.24 13.88
C LYS A 41 -1.48 -12.05 14.74
N GLY A 42 -2.65 -11.48 14.44
CA GLY A 42 -3.21 -10.36 15.19
C GLY A 42 -2.64 -9.00 14.80
N HIS A 43 -2.53 -8.10 15.77
CA HIS A 43 -2.18 -6.68 15.59
C HIS A 43 -0.86 -6.49 14.84
N TRP A 44 -0.83 -5.47 13.98
CA TRP A 44 0.38 -5.05 13.26
C TRP A 44 1.19 -4.07 14.10
N SER A 45 2.50 -4.29 14.22
CA SER A 45 3.39 -3.34 14.90
C SER A 45 3.69 -2.13 14.00
N GLN A 46 4.11 -1.00 14.57
CA GLN A 46 4.45 0.20 13.78
C GLN A 46 5.64 -0.05 12.84
N GLU A 47 6.56 -0.93 13.24
CA GLU A 47 7.66 -1.40 12.40
C GLU A 47 7.11 -2.18 11.20
N GLU A 48 6.12 -3.06 11.39
CA GLU A 48 5.50 -3.78 10.26
C GLU A 48 4.79 -2.81 9.29
N TYR A 49 4.09 -1.78 9.80
CA TYR A 49 3.51 -0.74 8.94
C TYR A 49 4.58 0.02 8.16
N LYS A 50 5.64 0.44 8.84
CA LYS A 50 6.74 1.19 8.21
C LYS A 50 7.43 0.34 7.16
N THR A 51 7.84 -0.88 7.48
CA THR A 51 8.52 -1.76 6.53
C THR A 51 7.64 -2.11 5.34
N LEU A 52 6.34 -2.38 5.54
CA LEU A 52 5.42 -2.59 4.42
C LEU A 52 5.36 -1.34 3.52
N PHE A 53 5.23 -0.16 4.11
CA PHE A 53 5.16 1.10 3.37
C PHE A 53 6.43 1.38 2.56
N ASP A 54 7.61 1.18 3.18
CA ASP A 54 8.90 1.36 2.53
C ASP A 54 9.08 0.39 1.36
N LEU A 55 8.73 -0.89 1.55
CA LEU A 55 8.83 -1.92 0.51
C LEU A 55 7.91 -1.63 -0.68
N VAL A 56 6.67 -1.19 -0.43
CA VAL A 56 5.75 -0.84 -1.51
C VAL A 56 6.25 0.40 -2.26
N ASN A 57 6.66 1.46 -1.56
CA ASN A 57 7.17 2.64 -2.25
C ASN A 57 8.44 2.36 -3.06
N LYS A 58 9.33 1.51 -2.56
CA LYS A 58 10.49 1.04 -3.33
C LYS A 58 10.07 0.29 -4.60
N ASP A 59 9.08 -0.60 -4.53
CA ASP A 59 8.54 -1.29 -5.73
C ASP A 59 7.94 -0.29 -6.73
N LEU A 60 7.16 0.68 -6.25
CA LEU A 60 6.56 1.73 -7.08
C LEU A 60 7.63 2.61 -7.75
N GLN A 61 8.67 3.02 -7.03
CA GLN A 61 9.79 3.80 -7.55
C GLN A 61 10.57 3.03 -8.62
N MET A 62 10.94 1.78 -8.34
CA MET A 62 11.63 0.93 -9.31
C MET A 62 10.81 0.78 -10.60
N ARG A 63 9.50 0.59 -10.47
CA ARG A 63 8.59 0.50 -11.62
C ARG A 63 8.41 1.82 -12.36
N ALA A 64 8.46 2.96 -11.67
CA ALA A 64 8.44 4.26 -12.32
C ALA A 64 9.67 4.43 -13.24
N LEU A 65 10.82 3.88 -12.85
CA LEU A 65 12.05 3.89 -13.64
C LEU A 65 12.04 2.86 -14.78
N GLU A 66 11.33 1.74 -14.61
CA GLU A 66 11.17 0.74 -15.66
C GLU A 66 10.24 1.27 -16.77
N GLU A 67 10.77 1.59 -17.96
CA GLU A 67 10.00 2.02 -19.16
C GLU A 67 9.00 0.98 -19.71
N LYS A 68 8.84 -0.17 -19.04
CA LYS A 68 8.02 -1.28 -19.53
C LYS A 68 6.54 -0.99 -19.31
N LYS A 69 5.84 -0.67 -20.40
CA LYS A 69 4.38 -0.66 -20.48
C LYS A 69 3.81 -1.94 -19.87
N SER A 70 2.95 -1.79 -18.87
CA SER A 70 2.11 -2.88 -18.39
C SER A 70 1.26 -3.39 -19.56
N LYS A 71 1.30 -4.70 -19.86
CA LYS A 71 0.47 -5.29 -20.94
C LYS A 71 -1.04 -5.18 -20.67
N HIS A 72 -1.45 -4.82 -19.46
CA HIS A 72 -2.84 -4.78 -19.03
C HIS A 72 -3.27 -3.45 -18.39
N GLY A 73 -2.60 -2.33 -18.66
CA GLY A 73 -3.10 -0.99 -18.32
C GLY A 73 -3.30 -0.64 -16.84
N MET A 74 -3.17 -1.59 -15.91
CA MET A 74 -3.46 -1.36 -14.50
C MET A 74 -2.17 -1.27 -13.68
N LEU A 75 -1.61 -0.06 -13.58
CA LEU A 75 -0.42 0.18 -12.74
C LEU A 75 -0.70 -0.05 -11.24
N ARG A 76 -1.97 0.07 -10.81
CA ARG A 76 -2.42 -0.19 -9.43
C ARG A 76 -2.37 -1.66 -9.02
N ASP A 77 -2.38 -2.61 -9.96
CA ASP A 77 -2.66 -4.02 -9.63
C ASP A 77 -1.44 -4.94 -9.65
N ASN A 78 -0.29 -4.43 -10.10
CA ASN A 78 0.91 -5.26 -10.28
C ASN A 78 1.98 -5.06 -9.21
N ILE A 79 1.58 -4.68 -7.99
CA ILE A 79 2.50 -4.70 -6.85
C ILE A 79 2.90 -6.15 -6.59
N LYS A 80 4.20 -6.43 -6.52
CA LYS A 80 4.76 -7.79 -6.33
C LYS A 80 4.62 -8.25 -4.88
N TRP A 81 3.37 -8.42 -4.42
CA TRP A 81 3.04 -8.76 -3.04
C TRP A 81 3.72 -10.04 -2.53
N GLU A 82 4.01 -11.01 -3.39
CA GLU A 82 4.76 -12.23 -3.00
C GLU A 82 6.18 -11.86 -2.54
N SER A 83 6.90 -11.06 -3.33
CA SER A 83 8.24 -10.56 -2.97
C SER A 83 8.19 -9.67 -1.73
N ILE A 84 7.23 -8.74 -1.65
CA ILE A 84 7.09 -7.86 -0.47
C ILE A 84 6.84 -8.68 0.80
N SER A 85 5.97 -9.69 0.73
CA SER A 85 5.69 -10.55 1.89
C SER A 85 6.88 -11.40 2.33
N GLU A 86 7.70 -11.85 1.37
CA GLU A 86 8.92 -12.60 1.65
C GLU A 86 9.97 -11.71 2.32
N THR A 87 10.14 -10.47 1.84
CA THR A 87 11.05 -9.51 2.45
C THR A 87 10.57 -9.03 3.83
N LEU A 88 9.26 -8.81 4.00
CA LEU A 88 8.68 -8.45 5.31
C LEU A 88 8.79 -9.62 6.31
N GLY A 89 8.64 -10.86 5.84
CA GLY A 89 8.88 -12.08 6.60
C GLY A 89 7.85 -12.42 7.69
N THR A 90 7.04 -11.46 8.13
CA THR A 90 6.07 -11.65 9.24
C THR A 90 4.63 -11.82 8.78
N ARG A 91 4.28 -11.43 7.56
CA ARG A 91 2.90 -11.40 7.04
C ARG A 91 2.84 -11.93 5.62
N THR A 92 1.77 -12.65 5.31
CA THR A 92 1.55 -13.23 3.98
C THR A 92 1.21 -12.16 2.94
N ASN A 93 1.46 -12.44 1.66
CA ASN A 93 1.06 -11.59 0.51
C ASN A 93 -0.37 -11.02 0.65
N PRO A 94 -1.43 -11.83 0.83
CA PRO A 94 -2.79 -11.29 0.96
C PRO A 94 -2.94 -10.32 2.13
N ALA A 95 -2.28 -10.59 3.25
CA ALA A 95 -2.32 -9.72 4.42
C ALA A 95 -1.62 -8.37 4.16
N CYS A 96 -0.47 -8.37 3.46
CA CYS A 96 0.22 -7.15 3.03
C CYS A 96 -0.64 -6.32 2.07
N CYS A 97 -1.21 -6.98 1.06
CA CYS A 97 -2.10 -6.35 0.08
C CYS A 97 -3.30 -5.68 0.75
N GLN A 98 -4.03 -6.42 1.59
CA GLN A 98 -5.15 -5.87 2.35
C GLN A 98 -4.70 -4.70 3.24
N LYS A 99 -3.58 -4.84 3.96
CA LYS A 99 -3.07 -3.80 4.83
C LYS A 99 -2.77 -2.51 4.07
N TRP A 100 -2.20 -2.63 2.86
CA TRP A 100 -1.92 -1.49 2.00
C TRP A 100 -3.21 -0.77 1.59
N TYR A 101 -4.12 -1.45 0.89
CA TYR A 101 -5.29 -0.80 0.30
C TYR A 101 -6.31 -0.32 1.32
N TYR A 102 -6.46 -1.01 2.45
CA TYR A 102 -7.46 -0.63 3.45
C TYR A 102 -6.97 0.37 4.50
N GLN A 103 -5.66 0.56 4.66
CA GLN A 103 -5.13 1.36 5.78
C GLN A 103 -3.97 2.29 5.44
N LEU A 104 -3.13 1.95 4.47
CA LEU A 104 -1.98 2.79 4.09
C LEU A 104 -2.31 3.72 2.92
N THR A 105 -3.09 3.29 1.94
CA THR A 105 -3.58 4.19 0.89
C THR A 105 -4.89 4.87 1.30
N SER A 106 -5.15 6.04 0.72
CA SER A 106 -6.38 6.76 0.94
C SER A 106 -7.52 6.19 0.07
N PRO A 107 -8.66 5.75 0.67
CA PRO A 107 -9.83 5.37 -0.11
C PRO A 107 -10.42 6.55 -0.89
N LEU A 108 -10.14 7.79 -0.45
CA LEU A 108 -10.58 9.02 -1.10
C LEU A 108 -9.98 9.20 -2.51
N VAL A 109 -8.92 8.46 -2.83
CA VAL A 109 -8.35 8.46 -4.18
C VAL A 109 -9.26 7.75 -5.18
N ALA A 110 -9.99 6.73 -4.73
CA ALA A 110 -11.03 6.10 -5.55
C ALA A 110 -12.25 7.01 -5.73
N GLU A 111 -12.52 7.87 -4.75
CA GLU A 111 -13.57 8.91 -4.82
C GLU A 111 -13.16 10.11 -5.72
N GLY A 112 -11.90 10.18 -6.16
CA GLY A 112 -11.40 11.28 -7.00
C GLY A 112 -11.11 12.60 -6.27
N VAL A 113 -11.36 12.64 -4.96
CA VAL A 113 -11.20 13.85 -4.12
C VAL A 113 -9.85 13.91 -3.38
N TRP A 114 -8.96 12.95 -3.64
CA TRP A 114 -7.62 12.86 -3.06
C TRP A 114 -6.62 12.30 -4.07
N ALA A 115 -5.39 12.78 -4.07
CA ALA A 115 -4.29 12.20 -4.83
C ALA A 115 -3.42 11.33 -3.91
N ASP A 116 -2.75 10.31 -4.43
CA ASP A 116 -1.89 9.49 -3.57
C ASP A 116 -0.71 10.31 -2.99
N ALA A 117 -0.23 11.32 -3.73
CA ALA A 117 0.74 12.30 -3.24
C ALA A 117 0.21 13.24 -2.13
N ASP A 118 -1.11 13.39 -1.95
CA ASP A 118 -1.67 14.33 -0.96
C ASP A 118 -1.42 13.88 0.49
N ASP A 119 -1.24 12.58 0.74
CA ASP A 119 -0.86 12.09 2.08
C ASP A 119 0.50 12.67 2.53
N TYR A 120 1.44 12.79 1.59
CA TYR A 120 2.77 13.34 1.84
C TYR A 120 2.70 14.86 2.04
N ARG A 121 1.93 15.57 1.23
CA ARG A 121 1.74 17.02 1.36
C ARG A 121 1.05 17.39 2.67
N LEU A 122 0.00 16.64 3.02
CA LEU A 122 -0.71 16.82 4.28
C LEU A 122 0.25 16.69 5.47
N LEU A 123 1.07 15.64 5.48
CA LEU A 123 1.96 15.38 6.61
C LEU A 123 3.14 16.35 6.66
N TYR A 124 3.69 16.73 5.51
CA TYR A 124 4.70 17.79 5.43
C TYR A 124 4.18 19.13 5.95
N ALA A 125 2.96 19.51 5.56
CA ALA A 125 2.33 20.74 6.05
C ALA A 125 2.10 20.68 7.56
N LEU A 126 1.51 19.60 8.08
CA LEU A 126 1.27 19.45 9.53
C LEU A 126 2.57 19.41 10.35
N ASP A 127 3.65 18.83 9.84
CA ASP A 127 4.97 18.79 10.50
C ASP A 127 5.64 20.17 10.53
N SER A 128 5.32 21.03 9.57
CA SER A 128 5.84 22.40 9.47
C SER A 128 5.02 23.42 10.27
N LEU A 129 3.84 23.03 10.76
CA LEU A 129 2.98 23.87 11.59
C LEU A 129 3.39 23.76 13.06
N ASP A 130 3.41 24.88 13.77
CA ASP A 130 3.56 24.92 15.24
C ASP A 130 2.20 24.73 15.94
N ALA A 131 1.44 23.72 15.50
CA ALA A 131 0.12 23.40 16.04
C ALA A 131 0.23 22.45 17.24
N CYS A 132 -0.35 22.82 18.38
CA CYS A 132 -0.31 21.99 19.59
C CYS A 132 -1.37 20.87 19.57
N CYS A 133 -2.50 21.10 18.88
CA CYS A 133 -3.60 20.16 18.76
C CYS A 133 -4.33 20.29 17.41
N MET A 134 -5.32 19.42 17.16
CA MET A 134 -6.06 19.43 15.89
C MET A 134 -6.93 20.67 15.73
N GLU A 135 -7.33 21.29 16.84
CA GLU A 135 -8.16 22.49 16.90
C GLU A 135 -7.37 23.75 16.51
N ASP A 136 -6.05 23.73 16.69
CA ASP A 136 -5.15 24.83 16.29
C ASP A 136 -4.79 24.78 14.79
N VAL A 137 -5.11 23.66 14.12
CA VAL A 137 -4.83 23.50 12.69
C VAL A 137 -5.93 24.20 11.90
N ASP A 138 -5.52 25.17 11.09
CA ASP A 138 -6.39 25.80 10.08
C ASP A 138 -6.56 24.86 8.87
N TRP A 139 -7.43 23.86 9.02
CA TRP A 139 -7.62 22.78 8.04
C TRP A 139 -7.94 23.27 6.62
N ASP A 140 -8.65 24.39 6.49
CA ASP A 140 -9.05 24.95 5.20
C ASP A 140 -7.86 25.52 4.41
N ASN A 141 -6.76 25.81 5.08
CA ASN A 141 -5.54 26.35 4.47
C ASN A 141 -4.34 25.38 4.54
N VAL A 142 -4.51 24.14 5.02
CA VAL A 142 -3.42 23.14 5.07
C VAL A 142 -2.99 22.72 3.67
N LEU A 143 -3.93 22.58 2.73
CA LEU A 143 -3.66 22.25 1.32
C LEU A 143 -4.52 23.14 0.43
N GLU A 144 -3.91 24.03 -0.34
CA GLU A 144 -4.62 25.02 -1.18
C GLU A 144 -5.62 24.38 -2.17
N HIS A 145 -5.34 23.16 -2.64
CA HIS A 145 -6.15 22.44 -3.62
C HIS A 145 -7.16 21.46 -3.01
N ARG A 146 -7.31 21.41 -1.68
CA ARG A 146 -8.23 20.51 -0.98
C ARG A 146 -9.02 21.25 0.09
N SER A 147 -10.31 20.94 0.23
CA SER A 147 -11.13 21.45 1.33
C SER A 147 -10.62 20.92 2.69
N GLY A 148 -10.72 21.73 3.75
CA GLY A 148 -10.30 21.33 5.09
C GLY A 148 -11.03 20.09 5.61
N ASP A 149 -12.30 19.92 5.28
CA ASP A 149 -13.09 18.72 5.63
C ASP A 149 -12.45 17.43 5.11
N VAL A 150 -11.96 17.43 3.87
CA VAL A 150 -11.31 16.27 3.25
C VAL A 150 -9.95 16.00 3.89
N CYS A 151 -9.16 17.05 4.15
CA CYS A 151 -7.88 16.96 4.87
C CYS A 151 -8.08 16.36 6.27
N ARG A 152 -9.05 16.88 7.04
CA ARG A 152 -9.38 16.40 8.38
C ARG A 152 -9.93 14.97 8.36
N LYS A 153 -10.78 14.63 7.38
CA LYS A 153 -11.27 13.26 7.16
C LYS A 153 -10.10 12.30 6.94
N ARG A 154 -9.14 12.66 6.08
CA ARG A 154 -7.97 11.82 5.81
C ARG A 154 -7.07 11.68 7.04
N TRP A 155 -6.73 12.78 7.72
CA TRP A 155 -5.96 12.75 8.96
C TRP A 155 -6.56 11.77 9.99
N ASN A 156 -7.88 11.86 10.22
CA ASN A 156 -8.58 10.95 11.14
C ASN A 156 -8.50 9.48 10.72
N GLN A 157 -8.49 9.17 9.42
CA GLN A 157 -8.27 7.80 8.93
C GLN A 157 -6.85 7.33 9.23
N MET A 158 -5.83 8.18 9.02
CA MET A 158 -4.43 7.83 9.26
C MET A 158 -4.16 7.58 10.75
N VAL A 159 -4.68 8.45 11.63
CA VAL A 159 -4.50 8.34 13.09
C VAL A 159 -5.10 7.05 13.65
N LYS A 160 -6.26 6.60 13.12
CA LYS A 160 -6.87 5.31 13.50
C LYS A 160 -5.95 4.11 13.28
N HIS A 161 -4.96 4.24 12.40
CA HIS A 161 -4.03 3.16 12.03
C HIS A 161 -2.64 3.28 12.68
N ILE A 162 -2.42 4.25 13.57
CA ILE A 162 -1.24 4.31 14.46
C ILE A 162 -1.29 3.19 15.53
N GLY A 163 -2.44 2.51 15.69
CA GLY A 163 -2.60 1.33 16.55
C GLY A 163 -3.15 1.66 17.94
N GLN A 164 -3.05 0.70 18.88
CA GLN A 164 -3.64 0.80 20.23
C GLN A 164 -3.11 1.99 21.06
N TYR A 165 -1.96 2.56 20.69
CA TYR A 165 -1.38 3.74 21.33
C TYR A 165 -1.76 5.06 20.65
N GLY A 166 -2.42 5.01 19.49
CA GLY A 166 -2.79 6.20 18.73
C GLY A 166 -3.70 7.16 19.50
N THR A 167 -4.54 6.67 20.42
CA THR A 167 -5.36 7.54 21.28
C THR A 167 -4.56 8.27 22.34
N ASN A 168 -3.49 7.65 22.85
CA ASN A 168 -2.72 8.15 23.99
C ASN A 168 -1.55 9.04 23.57
N LYS A 169 -1.29 9.14 22.26
CA LYS A 169 -0.26 10.01 21.71
C LYS A 169 -0.74 11.43 21.54
N SER A 170 0.15 12.38 21.83
CA SER A 170 -0.09 13.79 21.55
C SER A 170 -0.26 14.02 20.04
N PHE A 171 -0.77 15.19 19.66
CA PHE A 171 -0.87 15.58 18.26
C PHE A 171 0.51 15.56 17.58
N ALA A 172 1.52 16.19 18.21
CA ALA A 172 2.89 16.20 17.71
C ALA A 172 3.48 14.79 17.52
N GLU A 173 3.27 13.87 18.48
CA GLU A 173 3.74 12.47 18.33
C GLU A 173 3.05 11.74 17.16
N LYS A 174 1.77 12.02 16.91
CA LYS A 174 1.04 11.44 15.78
C LYS A 174 1.57 11.96 14.45
N VAL A 175 1.82 13.27 14.37
CA VAL A 175 2.44 13.91 13.21
C VAL A 175 3.81 13.29 12.98
N GLU A 176 4.68 13.23 13.98
CA GLU A 176 6.02 12.65 13.86
C GLU A 176 6.00 11.20 13.34
N ILE A 177 5.11 10.34 13.87
CA ILE A 177 5.00 8.94 13.43
C ILE A 177 4.58 8.84 11.96
N LEU A 178 3.61 9.66 11.57
CA LEU A 178 3.09 9.64 10.21
C LEU A 178 4.07 10.33 9.24
N SER A 179 4.75 11.41 9.61
CA SER A 179 5.76 12.10 8.80
C SER A 179 6.97 11.20 8.52
N LYS A 180 7.38 10.38 9.49
CA LYS A 180 8.39 9.33 9.28
C LYS A 180 7.97 8.26 8.26
N ARG A 181 6.67 8.06 8.07
CA ARG A 181 6.12 7.11 7.09
C ARG A 181 5.97 7.81 5.74
N TYR A 182 5.23 8.91 5.68
CA TYR A 182 4.97 9.72 4.48
C TYR A 182 6.04 10.81 4.32
N CYS A 183 7.30 10.40 4.25
CA CYS A 183 8.44 11.33 4.20
C CYS A 183 8.39 12.23 2.96
N ALA A 184 8.65 13.53 3.14
CA ALA A 184 8.67 14.52 2.06
C ALA A 184 9.66 14.18 0.94
N ASP A 185 10.80 13.54 1.25
CA ASP A 185 11.78 13.09 0.25
C ASP A 185 11.20 12.11 -0.78
N ALA A 186 10.12 11.41 -0.43
CA ALA A 186 9.44 10.48 -1.33
C ALA A 186 8.33 11.13 -2.17
N LEU A 187 8.00 12.41 -1.94
CA LEU A 187 6.91 13.12 -2.62
C LEU A 187 7.15 13.24 -4.12
N GLU A 188 8.33 13.72 -4.54
CA GLU A 188 8.64 13.90 -5.97
C GLU A 188 8.55 12.57 -6.73
N ALA A 189 9.13 11.51 -6.17
CA ALA A 189 9.06 10.19 -6.77
C ALA A 189 7.61 9.68 -6.86
N ARG A 190 6.75 10.04 -5.90
CA ARG A 190 5.34 9.70 -5.93
C ARG A 190 4.57 10.49 -6.99
N GLU A 191 4.82 11.78 -7.11
CA GLU A 191 4.21 12.64 -8.14
C GLU A 191 4.56 12.18 -9.56
N VAL A 192 5.83 11.80 -9.79
CA VAL A 192 6.28 11.23 -11.07
C VAL A 192 5.51 9.94 -11.38
N PHE A 193 5.33 9.06 -10.39
CA PHE A 193 4.54 7.84 -10.56
C PHE A 193 3.07 8.13 -10.87
N ASP A 194 2.44 9.03 -10.10
CA ASP A 194 1.04 9.42 -10.27
C ASP A 194 0.80 10.10 -11.63
N SER A 195 1.76 10.90 -12.12
CA SER A 195 1.69 11.58 -13.42
C SER A 195 1.78 10.59 -14.59
N LYS A 196 2.68 9.60 -14.51
CA LYS A 196 2.77 8.53 -15.51
C LYS A 196 1.46 7.73 -15.61
N ARG A 197 0.76 7.55 -14.48
CA ARG A 197 -0.55 6.89 -14.46
C ARG A 197 -1.61 7.67 -15.24
N ALA A 198 -1.66 8.99 -15.12
CA ALA A 198 -2.65 9.82 -15.80
C ALA A 198 -2.53 9.75 -17.33
N VAL A 199 -1.30 9.63 -17.84
CA VAL A 199 -1.01 9.51 -19.27
C VAL A 199 -1.45 8.14 -19.83
N ASP A 200 -1.29 7.07 -19.05
CA ASP A 200 -1.71 5.72 -19.46
C ASP A 200 -3.23 5.51 -19.45
N SER A 201 -3.99 6.29 -18.65
CA SER A 201 -5.47 6.31 -18.66
C SER A 201 -6.09 7.07 -19.84
N GLY A 202 -5.28 7.64 -20.74
CA GLY A 202 -5.73 8.39 -21.92
C GLY A 202 -6.34 7.53 -23.04
N LEU A 203 -6.36 6.20 -22.91
CA LEU A 203 -7.07 5.29 -23.82
C LEU A 203 -7.91 4.32 -22.98
N PHE A 204 -9.23 4.33 -23.21
CA PHE A 204 -10.28 3.53 -22.55
C PHE A 204 -10.81 4.09 -21.23
N GLY A 205 -11.74 5.03 -21.36
CA GLY A 205 -12.81 5.18 -20.37
C GLY A 205 -13.64 3.90 -20.35
N ILE A 206 -13.55 3.16 -19.25
CA ILE A 206 -14.57 2.22 -18.81
C ILE A 206 -14.81 2.59 -17.35
N GLU A 207 -16.01 3.09 -17.07
CA GLU A 207 -16.45 3.44 -15.73
C GLU A 207 -16.47 2.17 -14.85
N VAL A 208 -16.04 2.32 -13.61
CA VAL A 208 -15.96 1.24 -12.60
C VAL A 208 -17.37 0.70 -12.22
N ALA A 209 -18.44 1.26 -12.79
CA ALA A 209 -19.82 0.83 -12.59
C ALA A 209 -20.19 -0.48 -13.32
N ASP A 210 -19.53 -0.82 -14.44
CA ASP A 210 -19.97 -1.94 -15.30
C ASP A 210 -19.53 -3.34 -14.84
N VAL A 211 -18.74 -3.45 -13.76
CA VAL A 211 -18.23 -4.75 -13.28
C VAL A 211 -19.21 -5.47 -12.34
N LEU A 212 -20.31 -4.83 -11.93
CA LEU A 212 -21.29 -5.44 -11.02
C LEU A 212 -22.61 -5.89 -11.67
N GLU A 213 -22.85 -5.64 -12.95
CA GLU A 213 -24.15 -5.95 -13.59
C GLU A 213 -24.14 -7.18 -14.54
N THR A 214 -23.05 -7.95 -14.63
CA THR A 214 -22.98 -9.13 -15.53
C THR A 214 -23.08 -10.49 -14.82
N ARG A 215 -23.80 -10.58 -13.69
CA ARG A 215 -24.13 -11.87 -13.04
C ARG A 215 -25.63 -12.11 -12.85
N GLU A 216 -26.48 -11.61 -13.74
CA GLU A 216 -27.92 -11.97 -13.74
C GLU A 216 -28.54 -12.34 -15.10
N GLU A 217 -27.73 -12.67 -16.12
CA GLU A 217 -28.23 -13.26 -17.37
C GLU A 217 -27.49 -14.55 -17.75
N ALA A 218 -27.56 -15.54 -16.88
CA ALA A 218 -27.26 -16.94 -17.21
C ALA A 218 -28.09 -17.90 -16.35
N LEU A 219 -29.42 -17.82 -16.54
CA LEU A 219 -30.35 -18.94 -16.39
C LEU A 219 -31.04 -19.18 -17.74
#